data_AF-A0A936C8S7-F1
#
_entry.id   AF-A0A936C8S7-F1
#
_cell.length_a   1.000
_cell.length_b   1.000
_cell.length_c   1.000
_cell.angle_alpha   90.00
_cell.angle_beta   90.00
_cell.angle_gamma   90.00
#
_symmetry.space_group_name_H-M   'P 1'
#
loop_
_entity.id
_entity.type
_entity.pdbx_description
1 polymer ?
#
loop_
_entity_poly.entity_id
_entity_poly.type
_entity_poly.pdbx_seq_one_letter_code
_entity_poly.pdbx_strand_id
1 'polypeptide(L)'
;MDNICDTTRWGVIATNFCKNILLENCTVSRMDTHQGVAGTYTLRGCTLGHAGLNAIGRGTLTVENCTINGRAFINLRTDYGSTWEGTIVIRDCTWQPACGTAVQPYLIGVSNDGQHDFGYPCFMPQTIIIDGLTIDDHQAIPEGYAGPYLFNDPDGNTPATAARPFPYRLTEHVTIRRVTTASGLKLRTSPDDAVAAHVRVVGL
;
A
#
# COMPACT_ATOMS: atom_id res chain seq x y z
N MET A 1 -5.13 10.86 -25.31
CA MET A 1 -5.07 11.71 -24.11
C MET A 1 -3.95 11.18 -23.26
N ASP A 2 -2.80 11.86 -23.27
CA ASP A 2 -1.61 11.48 -22.50
C ASP A 2 -1.80 11.86 -21.04
N ASN A 3 -2.40 10.95 -20.27
CA ASN A 3 -2.64 11.12 -18.83
C ASN A 3 -1.89 10.01 -18.07
N ILE A 4 -1.40 10.32 -16.87
CA ILE A 4 -0.77 9.35 -15.96
C ILE A 4 -1.69 8.16 -15.61
N CYS A 5 -3.00 8.31 -15.83
CA CYS A 5 -4.01 7.25 -15.68
C CYS A 5 -4.21 6.35 -16.91
N ASP A 6 -3.55 6.61 -18.04
CA ASP A 6 -3.61 5.75 -19.23
C ASP A 6 -2.84 4.45 -18.99
N THR A 7 -3.55 3.33 -18.90
CA THR A 7 -2.99 2.00 -18.62
C THR A 7 -2.17 1.42 -19.77
N THR A 8 -2.25 2.02 -20.97
CA THR A 8 -1.41 1.62 -22.12
C THR A 8 -0.01 2.22 -22.05
N ARG A 9 0.21 3.20 -21.16
CA ARG A 9 1.51 3.87 -20.98
C ARG A 9 2.26 3.26 -19.82
N TRP A 10 3.54 2.97 -20.01
CA TRP A 10 4.41 2.60 -18.90
C TRP A 10 4.82 3.83 -18.08
N GLY A 11 4.94 3.66 -16.77
CA GLY A 11 5.52 4.66 -15.89
C GLY A 11 7.03 4.55 -15.76
N VAL A 12 7.64 5.71 -15.55
CA VAL A 12 9.09 5.90 -15.41
C VAL A 12 9.52 5.58 -13.99
N ILE A 13 10.76 5.08 -13.87
CA ILE A 13 11.53 4.74 -12.67
C ILE A 13 11.29 3.32 -12.16
N ALA A 14 12.23 2.42 -12.50
CA ALA A 14 12.43 1.11 -11.89
C ALA A 14 13.78 1.15 -11.16
N THR A 15 13.74 1.17 -9.82
CA THR A 15 14.94 1.25 -8.97
C THR A 15 15.25 -0.09 -8.34
N ASN A 16 16.53 -0.48 -8.35
CA ASN A 16 17.04 -1.72 -7.74
C ASN A 16 18.13 -1.38 -6.73
N PHE A 17 18.09 -2.00 -5.55
CA PHE A 17 19.12 -1.90 -4.53
C PHE A 17 19.50 -0.46 -4.15
N CYS A 18 18.52 0.43 -4.13
CA CYS A 18 18.74 1.83 -3.82
C CYS A 18 18.72 2.08 -2.30
N LYS A 19 19.28 3.21 -1.89
CA LYS A 19 19.28 3.66 -0.51
C LYS A 19 18.94 5.15 -0.45
N ASN A 20 18.10 5.55 0.50
CA ASN A 20 17.78 6.95 0.77
C ASN A 20 17.23 7.71 -0.46
N ILE A 21 16.12 7.24 -1.01
CA ILE A 21 15.46 7.88 -2.18
C ILE A 21 14.60 9.06 -1.73
N LEU A 22 14.70 10.17 -2.48
CA LEU A 22 13.72 11.26 -2.48
C LEU A 22 13.15 11.43 -3.90
N LEU A 23 11.82 11.35 -4.02
CA LEU A 23 11.06 11.78 -5.18
C LEU A 23 10.23 13.00 -4.77
N GLU A 24 10.45 14.13 -5.43
CA GLU A 24 9.84 15.39 -5.02
C GLU A 24 9.22 16.12 -6.23
N ASN A 25 8.00 16.64 -6.04
CA ASN A 25 7.28 17.47 -7.02
C ASN A 25 7.19 16.87 -8.43
N CYS A 26 6.99 15.54 -8.50
CA CYS A 26 6.91 14.79 -9.76
C CYS A 26 5.48 14.38 -10.09
N THR A 27 5.15 14.36 -11.39
CA THR A 27 3.90 13.79 -11.93
C THR A 27 4.25 12.65 -12.87
N VAL A 28 4.06 11.41 -12.42
CA VAL A 28 4.47 10.20 -13.17
C VAL A 28 3.39 9.13 -13.05
N SER A 29 3.27 8.22 -14.01
CA SER A 29 2.27 7.15 -13.93
C SER A 29 2.61 6.05 -12.92
N ARG A 30 3.90 5.90 -12.56
CA ARG A 30 4.40 4.89 -11.61
C ARG A 30 5.60 5.42 -10.84
N MET A 31 5.78 4.97 -9.60
CA MET A 31 7.07 4.89 -8.94
C MET A 31 7.29 3.44 -8.49
N ASP A 32 8.41 2.83 -8.88
CA ASP A 32 8.64 1.39 -8.70
C ASP A 32 10.02 1.08 -8.10
N THR A 33 10.03 0.18 -7.12
CA THR A 33 11.24 -0.38 -6.52
C THR A 33 11.18 -1.91 -6.67
N HIS A 34 12.05 -2.50 -7.47
CA HIS A 34 12.05 -3.94 -7.76
C HIS A 34 12.83 -4.71 -6.69
N GLN A 35 14.09 -4.33 -6.45
CA GLN A 35 15.00 -5.05 -5.55
C GLN A 35 15.31 -4.29 -4.25
N GLY A 36 14.27 -3.73 -3.65
CA GLY A 36 14.32 -3.14 -2.32
C GLY A 36 14.95 -1.75 -2.26
N VAL A 37 14.37 -0.88 -1.43
CA VAL A 37 15.03 0.33 -0.93
C VAL A 37 15.43 0.13 0.52
N ALA A 38 16.60 0.63 0.91
CA ALA A 38 17.03 0.65 2.30
C ALA A 38 17.11 2.08 2.85
N GLY A 39 16.87 2.24 4.15
CA GLY A 39 17.00 3.52 4.83
C GLY A 39 15.73 4.36 4.66
N THR A 40 15.84 5.52 4.02
CA THR A 40 14.68 6.38 3.77
C THR A 40 14.16 6.23 2.34
N TYR A 41 12.84 6.29 2.19
CA TYR A 41 12.19 6.37 0.89
C TYR A 41 11.07 7.39 0.98
N THR A 42 11.27 8.58 0.42
CA THR A 42 10.35 9.71 0.57
C THR A 42 9.77 10.12 -0.76
N LEU A 43 8.44 10.20 -0.83
CA LEU A 43 7.69 10.85 -1.89
C LEU A 43 7.06 12.12 -1.29
N ARG A 44 7.34 13.27 -1.89
CA ARG A 44 6.81 14.57 -1.45
C ARG A 44 6.19 15.34 -2.61
N GLY A 45 4.97 15.84 -2.46
CA GLY A 45 4.38 16.75 -3.46
C GLY A 45 4.15 16.09 -4.82
N CYS A 46 4.05 14.76 -4.87
CA CYS A 46 4.00 13.99 -6.12
C CYS A 46 2.56 13.61 -6.49
N THR A 47 2.32 13.45 -7.79
CA THR A 47 1.10 12.84 -8.33
C THR A 47 1.44 11.55 -9.05
N LEU A 48 1.01 10.40 -8.52
CA LEU A 48 1.22 9.10 -9.16
C LEU A 48 -0.05 8.61 -9.86
N GLY A 49 0.10 8.11 -11.08
CA GLY A 49 -1.00 7.62 -11.92
C GLY A 49 -1.44 6.18 -11.66
N HIS A 50 -1.94 5.51 -12.70
CA HIS A 50 -2.64 4.21 -12.58
C HIS A 50 -1.79 3.10 -11.94
N ALA A 51 -0.48 3.10 -12.18
CA ALA A 51 0.42 2.09 -11.64
C ALA A 51 0.87 2.41 -10.21
N GLY A 52 0.67 3.65 -9.75
CA GLY A 52 0.84 4.07 -8.37
C GLY A 52 2.26 3.88 -7.83
N LEU A 53 2.35 3.63 -6.54
CA LEU A 53 3.58 3.35 -5.82
C LEU A 53 3.70 1.84 -5.58
N ASN A 54 4.67 1.21 -6.26
CA ASN A 54 5.06 -0.17 -6.00
C ASN A 54 6.33 -0.15 -5.16
N ALA A 55 6.24 -0.70 -3.95
CA ALA A 55 7.28 -0.60 -2.95
C ALA A 55 7.74 -1.97 -2.48
N ILE A 56 9.02 -2.06 -2.15
CA ILE A 56 9.62 -3.14 -1.38
C ILE A 56 10.87 -2.59 -0.71
N GLY A 57 11.19 -3.06 0.49
CA GLY A 57 12.42 -2.63 1.14
C GLY A 57 12.41 -2.71 2.65
N ARG A 58 13.13 -1.79 3.26
CA ARG A 58 13.27 -1.66 4.72
C ARG A 58 13.59 -0.24 5.14
N GLY A 59 13.27 0.07 6.39
CA GLY A 59 13.45 1.39 6.98
C GLY A 59 12.15 2.20 6.96
N THR A 60 12.21 3.47 6.54
CA THR A 60 11.06 4.37 6.60
C THR A 60 10.63 4.80 5.20
N LEU A 61 9.42 4.41 4.81
CA LEU A 61 8.73 4.92 3.62
C LEU A 61 7.80 6.06 4.05
N THR A 62 8.01 7.25 3.51
CA THR A 62 7.17 8.43 3.75
C THR A 62 6.51 8.86 2.45
N VAL A 63 5.19 9.01 2.46
CA VAL A 63 4.42 9.63 1.38
C VAL A 63 3.71 10.84 1.99
N GLU A 64 4.11 12.05 1.57
CA GLU A 64 3.59 13.29 2.14
C GLU A 64 3.17 14.31 1.08
N ASN A 65 2.02 14.95 1.26
CA ASN A 65 1.47 15.93 0.31
C ASN A 65 1.34 15.38 -1.13
N CYS A 66 1.03 14.09 -1.26
CA CYS A 66 0.93 13.40 -2.55
C CYS A 66 -0.51 13.07 -2.92
N THR A 67 -0.78 13.01 -4.23
CA THR A 67 -1.98 12.42 -4.81
C THR A 67 -1.62 11.08 -5.47
N ILE A 68 -2.23 9.99 -5.04
CA ILE A 68 -2.01 8.66 -5.61
C ILE A 68 -3.27 8.22 -6.35
N ASN A 69 -3.13 7.66 -7.55
CA ASN A 69 -4.24 7.16 -8.36
C ASN A 69 -4.15 5.66 -8.65
N GLY A 70 -3.22 4.96 -7.99
CA GLY A 70 -3.03 3.52 -8.12
C GLY A 70 -4.22 2.73 -7.57
N ARG A 71 -4.30 1.46 -7.97
CA ARG A 71 -5.30 0.52 -7.41
C ARG A 71 -5.18 0.36 -5.89
N ALA A 72 -3.97 0.45 -5.36
CA ALA A 72 -3.66 0.65 -3.94
C ALA A 72 -2.91 1.98 -3.77
N PHE A 73 -2.89 2.53 -2.56
CA PHE A 73 -2.06 3.71 -2.26
C PHE A 73 -0.58 3.34 -2.23
N ILE A 74 -0.25 2.21 -1.61
CA ILE A 74 1.06 1.55 -1.68
C ILE A 74 0.82 0.09 -2.05
N ASN A 75 1.49 -0.43 -3.07
CA ASN A 75 1.45 -1.85 -3.42
C ASN A 75 2.79 -2.50 -3.06
N LEU A 76 2.80 -3.41 -2.08
CA LEU A 76 4.00 -4.16 -1.71
C LEU A 76 4.23 -5.29 -2.70
N ARG A 77 5.36 -5.20 -3.41
CA ARG A 77 5.67 -6.05 -4.56
C ARG A 77 5.77 -7.54 -4.21
N THR A 78 4.97 -8.36 -4.87
CA THR A 78 4.81 -9.79 -4.57
C THR A 78 5.96 -10.65 -5.08
N ASP A 79 6.61 -10.24 -6.16
CA ASP A 79 7.74 -10.95 -6.80
C ASP A 79 9.00 -11.03 -5.91
N TYR A 80 8.99 -10.33 -4.78
CA TYR A 80 10.04 -10.34 -3.78
C TYR A 80 9.44 -10.38 -2.34
N GLY A 81 8.34 -11.11 -2.19
CA GLY A 81 7.80 -11.47 -0.87
C GLY A 81 6.94 -10.40 -0.20
N SER A 82 6.56 -9.35 -0.94
CA SER A 82 5.67 -8.28 -0.47
C SER A 82 6.23 -7.58 0.78
N THR A 83 7.54 -7.34 0.81
CA THR A 83 8.21 -6.96 2.06
C THR A 83 8.41 -5.44 2.25
N TRP A 84 8.05 -4.93 3.42
CA TRP A 84 8.59 -3.69 3.96
C TRP A 84 8.98 -3.88 5.43
N GLU A 85 10.25 -4.11 5.70
CA GLU A 85 10.76 -4.25 7.07
C GLU A 85 10.96 -2.85 7.70
N GLY A 86 9.92 -2.32 8.36
CA GLY A 86 10.01 -1.07 9.10
C GLY A 86 8.72 -0.28 9.16
N THR A 87 8.80 1.03 8.92
CA THR A 87 7.71 1.98 9.11
C THR A 87 7.21 2.57 7.79
N ILE A 88 5.90 2.72 7.68
CA ILE A 88 5.25 3.52 6.64
C ILE A 88 4.59 4.75 7.27
N VAL A 89 4.78 5.92 6.67
CA VAL A 89 4.20 7.20 7.09
C VAL A 89 3.44 7.81 5.92
N ILE A 90 2.17 8.12 6.13
CA ILE A 90 1.28 8.77 5.16
C ILE A 90 0.80 10.08 5.78
N ARG A 91 1.10 11.22 5.14
CA ARG A 91 0.77 12.55 5.67
C ARG A 91 0.14 13.47 4.63
N ASP A 92 -1.02 14.02 4.95
CA ASP A 92 -1.70 15.06 4.16
C ASP A 92 -1.83 14.66 2.67
N CYS A 93 -2.31 13.44 2.42
CA CYS A 93 -2.37 12.83 1.10
C CYS A 93 -3.80 12.68 0.59
N THR A 94 -3.94 12.58 -0.73
CA THR A 94 -5.19 12.18 -1.39
C THR A 94 -4.99 10.89 -2.16
N TRP A 95 -5.96 9.98 -2.10
CA TRP A 95 -5.97 8.75 -2.85
C TRP A 95 -7.26 8.62 -3.64
N GLN A 96 -7.17 8.50 -4.97
CA GLN A 96 -8.28 8.10 -5.82
C GLN A 96 -8.02 6.67 -6.32
N PRO A 97 -8.65 5.64 -5.73
CA PRO A 97 -8.39 4.26 -6.10
C PRO A 97 -8.61 4.01 -7.59
N ALA A 98 -7.64 3.35 -8.23
CA ALA A 98 -7.72 2.90 -9.63
C ALA A 98 -8.13 3.99 -10.63
N CYS A 99 -7.63 5.22 -10.46
CA CYS A 99 -8.00 6.38 -11.28
C CYS A 99 -9.52 6.58 -11.41
N GLY A 100 -10.28 6.28 -10.35
CA GLY A 100 -11.74 6.42 -10.31
C GLY A 100 -12.52 5.24 -10.88
N THR A 101 -11.86 4.15 -11.29
CA THR A 101 -12.54 2.92 -11.72
C THR A 101 -13.11 2.19 -10.50
N ALA A 102 -14.30 1.59 -10.65
CA ALA A 102 -14.96 0.83 -9.58
C ALA A 102 -14.09 -0.35 -9.10
N VAL A 103 -13.65 -0.30 -7.85
CA VAL A 103 -12.84 -1.34 -7.18
C VAL A 103 -13.17 -1.39 -5.68
N GLN A 104 -12.88 -2.50 -5.00
CA GLN A 104 -12.72 -2.50 -3.54
C GLN A 104 -11.35 -1.88 -3.22
N PRO A 105 -11.28 -0.74 -2.51
CA PRO A 105 -10.00 -0.12 -2.20
C PRO A 105 -9.30 -0.86 -1.07
N TYR A 106 -8.02 -1.15 -1.27
CA TYR A 106 -7.06 -1.62 -0.26
C TYR A 106 -5.91 -0.61 -0.20
N LEU A 107 -5.71 0.04 0.95
CA LEU A 107 -4.74 1.12 1.10
C LEU A 107 -3.32 0.61 0.83
N ILE A 108 -2.97 -0.51 1.45
CA ILE A 108 -1.70 -1.20 1.26
C ILE A 108 -1.99 -2.58 0.68
N GLY A 109 -1.61 -2.78 -0.58
CA GLY A 109 -1.67 -4.07 -1.24
C GLY A 109 -0.55 -4.98 -0.73
N VAL A 110 -0.90 -6.16 -0.22
CA VAL A 110 0.03 -7.17 0.30
C VAL A 110 -0.28 -8.54 -0.30
N SER A 111 0.72 -9.39 -0.51
CA SER A 111 0.47 -10.80 -0.87
C SER A 111 1.69 -11.67 -0.60
N ASN A 112 1.55 -12.57 0.37
CA ASN A 112 2.54 -13.57 0.73
C ASN A 112 1.87 -14.60 1.66
N ASP A 113 1.62 -15.80 1.13
CA ASP A 113 0.97 -16.91 1.84
C ASP A 113 1.96 -17.79 2.66
N GLY A 114 3.23 -17.41 2.67
CA GLY A 114 4.31 -18.08 3.37
C GLY A 114 4.70 -19.46 2.83
N GLN A 115 4.31 -19.80 1.59
CA GLN A 115 4.70 -21.05 0.94
C GLN A 115 6.05 -20.95 0.21
N HIS A 116 6.41 -19.76 -0.26
CA HIS A 116 7.61 -19.56 -1.07
C HIS A 116 8.83 -19.16 -0.24
N ASP A 117 9.96 -19.83 -0.50
CA ASP A 117 11.26 -19.43 0.05
C ASP A 117 11.86 -18.32 -0.80
N PHE A 118 11.70 -17.06 -0.37
CA PHE A 118 12.37 -15.92 -1.01
C PHE A 118 13.87 -15.85 -0.69
N GLY A 119 14.40 -16.73 0.18
CA GLY A 119 15.77 -16.70 0.68
C GLY A 119 15.98 -15.70 1.83
N TYR A 120 14.91 -15.08 2.34
CA TYR A 120 14.92 -14.15 3.46
C TYR A 120 13.53 -14.03 4.14
N PRO A 121 13.46 -13.60 5.41
CA PRO A 121 12.20 -13.31 6.07
C PRO A 121 11.43 -12.17 5.39
N CYS A 122 10.12 -12.31 5.27
CA CYS A 122 9.25 -11.32 4.65
C CYS A 122 8.37 -10.62 5.69
N PHE A 123 8.11 -9.33 5.50
CA PHE A 123 7.45 -8.48 6.49
C PHE A 123 6.40 -7.57 5.85
N MET A 124 5.21 -7.49 6.43
CA MET A 124 4.42 -6.27 6.38
C MET A 124 5.15 -5.18 7.19
N PRO A 125 4.90 -3.88 6.94
CA PRO A 125 5.45 -2.82 7.78
C PRO A 125 5.03 -3.03 9.23
N GLN A 126 6.00 -3.05 10.15
CA GLN A 126 5.73 -3.23 11.58
C GLN A 126 4.84 -2.11 12.12
N THR A 127 5.09 -0.88 11.69
CA THR A 127 4.36 0.33 12.11
C THR A 127 3.86 1.11 10.91
N ILE A 128 2.60 1.57 10.99
CA ILE A 128 2.01 2.50 10.02
C ILE A 128 1.47 3.72 10.76
N ILE A 129 1.78 4.90 10.25
CA ILE A 129 1.29 6.18 10.76
C ILE A 129 0.55 6.89 9.63
N ILE A 130 -0.73 7.17 9.83
CA ILE A 130 -1.58 7.85 8.86
C ILE A 130 -2.15 9.11 9.51
N ASP A 131 -1.84 10.28 8.96
CA ASP A 131 -2.40 11.54 9.42
C ASP A 131 -2.79 12.45 8.23
N GLY A 132 -4.08 12.70 8.06
CA GLY A 132 -4.59 13.58 6.99
C GLY A 132 -4.70 12.90 5.63
N LEU A 133 -5.16 11.65 5.57
CA LEU A 133 -5.43 10.96 4.30
C LEU A 133 -6.90 11.13 3.89
N THR A 134 -7.13 11.66 2.68
CA THR A 134 -8.45 11.64 2.03
C THR A 134 -8.52 10.49 1.02
N ILE A 135 -9.51 9.62 1.16
CA ILE A 135 -9.77 8.50 0.24
C ILE A 135 -11.01 8.84 -0.60
N ASP A 136 -10.81 9.05 -1.89
CA ASP A 136 -11.87 9.35 -2.85
C ASP A 136 -12.53 8.05 -3.38
N ASP A 137 -13.37 7.43 -2.55
CA ASP A 137 -14.02 6.14 -2.81
C ASP A 137 -15.47 6.24 -3.31
N HIS A 138 -15.87 7.39 -3.88
CA HIS A 138 -17.24 7.63 -4.33
C HIS A 138 -17.71 6.71 -5.49
N GLN A 139 -16.76 6.15 -6.26
CA GLN A 139 -17.05 5.23 -7.37
C GLN A 139 -17.00 3.74 -6.96
N ALA A 140 -16.90 3.41 -5.66
CA ALA A 140 -16.87 2.03 -5.20
C ALA A 140 -18.28 1.40 -5.22
N ILE A 141 -18.55 0.55 -6.21
CA ILE A 141 -19.86 -0.07 -6.47
C ILE A 141 -19.98 -1.58 -6.17
N PRO A 142 -19.09 -2.29 -5.43
CA PRO A 142 -19.44 -3.64 -4.99
C PRO A 142 -20.76 -3.60 -4.23
N GLU A 143 -21.69 -4.51 -4.54
CA GLU A 143 -22.88 -4.70 -3.72
C GLU A 143 -22.44 -4.98 -2.28
N GLY A 144 -22.97 -4.21 -1.32
CA GLY A 144 -22.56 -4.30 0.07
C GLY A 144 -21.20 -3.64 0.39
N TYR A 145 -20.73 -2.69 -0.43
CA TYR A 145 -19.54 -1.89 -0.10
C TYR A 145 -19.68 -1.24 1.29
N ALA A 146 -18.76 -1.60 2.19
CA ALA A 146 -18.76 -1.17 3.59
C ALA A 146 -17.49 -0.37 3.95
N GLY A 147 -16.83 0.20 2.94
CA GLY A 147 -15.68 1.09 3.10
C GLY A 147 -14.36 0.50 2.59
N PRO A 148 -13.29 1.31 2.56
CA PRO A 148 -11.97 0.84 2.17
C PRO A 148 -11.37 -0.07 3.25
N TYR A 149 -10.37 -0.86 2.88
CA TYR A 149 -9.56 -1.62 3.83
C TYR A 149 -8.14 -1.07 3.91
N LEU A 150 -7.47 -1.24 5.05
CA LEU A 150 -6.06 -0.96 5.22
C LEU A 150 -5.22 -1.98 4.43
N PHE A 151 -5.57 -3.27 4.52
CA PHE A 151 -4.92 -4.37 3.82
C PHE A 151 -5.94 -5.25 3.11
N ASN A 152 -5.53 -5.89 2.01
CA ASN A 152 -6.22 -7.09 1.53
C ASN A 152 -5.77 -8.33 2.33
N ASP A 153 -6.40 -9.47 2.05
CA ASP A 153 -5.95 -10.77 2.54
C ASP A 153 -4.57 -11.11 1.90
N PRO A 154 -3.49 -11.26 2.71
CA PRO A 154 -2.16 -11.60 2.20
C PRO A 154 -2.05 -13.04 1.69
N ASP A 155 -2.88 -13.96 2.20
CA ASP A 155 -2.89 -15.38 1.83
C ASP A 155 -3.71 -15.63 0.55
N GLY A 156 -4.60 -14.70 0.21
CA GLY A 156 -5.39 -14.71 -1.01
C GLY A 156 -6.39 -15.88 -1.05
N ASN A 157 -6.06 -16.94 -1.80
CA ASN A 157 -6.90 -18.14 -1.89
C ASN A 157 -6.31 -19.33 -1.13
N THR A 158 -5.18 -19.14 -0.44
CA THR A 158 -4.51 -20.22 0.29
C THR A 158 -5.30 -20.55 1.57
N PRO A 159 -5.65 -21.83 1.83
CA PRO A 159 -6.44 -22.20 3.01
C PRO A 159 -5.75 -21.86 4.33
N ALA A 160 -6.52 -21.42 5.32
CA ALA A 160 -6.03 -21.08 6.67
C ALA A 160 -5.29 -22.24 7.38
N THR A 161 -5.59 -23.49 7.01
CA THR A 161 -4.97 -24.69 7.60
C THR A 161 -3.64 -25.09 6.97
N ALA A 162 -3.19 -24.40 5.92
CA ALA A 162 -1.93 -24.70 5.26
C ALA A 162 -0.74 -24.45 6.21
N ALA A 163 0.22 -25.38 6.24
CA ALA A 163 1.49 -25.15 6.92
C ALA A 163 2.26 -24.04 6.18
N ARG A 164 2.75 -23.02 6.88
CA ARG A 164 3.47 -21.87 6.31
C ARG A 164 4.95 -21.93 6.68
N PRO A 165 5.80 -22.65 5.92
CA PRO A 165 7.21 -22.82 6.25
C PRO A 165 8.00 -21.50 6.26
N PHE A 166 7.55 -20.49 5.52
CA PHE A 166 8.18 -19.17 5.42
C PHE A 166 7.21 -18.07 5.85
N PRO A 167 6.86 -17.98 7.14
CA PRO A 167 5.77 -17.13 7.60
C PRO A 167 6.00 -15.65 7.28
N TYR A 168 4.95 -14.99 6.78
CA TYR A 168 4.93 -13.56 6.54
C TYR A 168 4.63 -12.81 7.85
N ARG A 169 5.53 -11.94 8.27
CA ARG A 169 5.40 -11.20 9.54
C ARG A 169 4.42 -10.05 9.38
N LEU A 170 3.35 -10.05 10.17
CA LEU A 170 2.25 -9.10 10.04
C LEU A 170 2.56 -7.73 10.68
N THR A 171 1.80 -6.71 10.28
CA THR A 171 1.85 -5.37 10.89
C THR A 171 1.37 -5.42 12.34
N GLU A 172 2.08 -4.77 13.25
CA GLU A 172 1.74 -4.76 14.68
C GLU A 172 0.94 -3.53 15.09
N HIS A 173 1.29 -2.36 14.55
CA HIS A 173 0.78 -1.07 15.02
C HIS A 173 0.35 -0.14 13.89
N VAL A 174 -0.86 0.42 14.01
CA VAL A 174 -1.38 1.43 13.08
C VAL A 174 -1.94 2.59 13.88
N THR A 175 -1.44 3.79 13.63
CA THR A 175 -2.02 5.04 14.16
C THR A 175 -2.77 5.77 13.05
N ILE A 176 -4.02 6.13 13.32
CA ILE A 176 -4.91 6.80 12.36
C ILE A 176 -5.38 8.12 12.94
N ARG A 177 -5.17 9.20 12.20
CA ARG A 177 -5.66 10.54 12.51
C ARG A 177 -6.13 11.24 11.23
N ARG A 178 -7.21 12.03 11.32
CA ARG A 178 -7.75 12.85 10.20
C ARG A 178 -7.90 12.06 8.88
N VAL A 179 -8.33 10.79 8.93
CA VAL A 179 -8.65 10.02 7.73
C VAL A 179 -10.11 10.22 7.36
N THR A 180 -10.36 10.58 6.11
CA THR A 180 -11.71 10.79 5.57
C THR A 180 -11.90 9.96 4.32
N THR A 181 -13.15 9.61 4.05
CA THR A 181 -13.59 8.93 2.83
C THR A 181 -14.66 9.76 2.16
N ALA A 182 -14.70 9.80 0.83
CA ALA A 182 -15.76 10.49 0.08
C ALA A 182 -17.13 9.85 0.32
N SER A 183 -17.18 8.54 0.55
CA SER A 183 -18.39 7.79 0.91
C SER A 183 -18.88 8.03 2.34
N GLY A 184 -18.04 8.59 3.23
CA GLY A 184 -18.30 8.68 4.66
C GLY A 184 -18.17 7.36 5.44
N LEU A 185 -17.84 6.25 4.76
CA LEU A 185 -17.61 4.94 5.38
C LEU A 185 -16.24 4.87 6.06
N LYS A 186 -16.12 4.06 7.11
CA LYS A 186 -14.87 3.93 7.86
C LYS A 186 -13.85 3.05 7.15
N LEU A 187 -12.57 3.36 7.34
CA LEU A 187 -11.47 2.47 6.98
C LEU A 187 -11.51 1.22 7.88
N ARG A 188 -11.54 0.05 7.26
CA ARG A 188 -11.52 -1.27 7.91
C ARG A 188 -10.10 -1.82 7.91
N THR A 189 -9.79 -2.79 8.77
CA THR A 189 -8.42 -3.33 8.87
C THR A 189 -8.09 -4.26 7.70
N SER A 190 -8.72 -5.44 7.66
CA SER A 190 -8.51 -6.46 6.62
C SER A 190 -9.79 -7.29 6.49
N PRO A 191 -10.09 -7.87 5.32
CA PRO A 191 -11.09 -8.93 5.20
C PRO A 191 -10.62 -10.26 5.81
N ASP A 192 -9.33 -10.43 6.06
CA ASP A 192 -8.77 -11.58 6.78
C ASP A 192 -8.83 -11.35 8.30
N ASP A 193 -9.51 -12.25 9.01
CA ASP A 193 -9.75 -12.14 10.46
C ASP A 193 -8.46 -12.26 11.29
N ALA A 194 -7.48 -13.05 10.84
CA ALA A 194 -6.22 -13.23 11.57
C ALA A 194 -5.37 -11.95 11.51
N VAL A 195 -5.26 -11.33 10.34
CA VAL A 195 -4.65 -10.01 10.16
C VAL A 195 -5.41 -8.95 10.96
N ALA A 196 -6.74 -8.94 10.88
CA ALA A 196 -7.56 -7.96 11.60
C ALA A 196 -7.40 -8.07 13.13
N ALA A 197 -7.28 -9.29 13.66
CA ALA A 197 -7.07 -9.54 15.09
C ALA A 197 -5.64 -9.24 15.57
N HIS A 198 -4.64 -9.39 14.69
CA HIS A 198 -3.23 -9.16 15.03
C HIS A 198 -2.87 -7.67 15.09
N VAL A 199 -3.45 -6.86 14.21
CA VAL A 199 -3.09 -5.45 14.06
C VAL A 199 -3.75 -4.60 15.15
N ARG A 200 -2.94 -3.90 15.96
CA ARG A 200 -3.46 -2.90 16.91
C ARG A 200 -3.66 -1.56 16.21
N VAL A 201 -4.91 -1.18 15.98
CA VAL A 201 -5.29 0.13 15.44
C VAL A 201 -5.64 1.11 16.57
N VAL A 202 -4.98 2.26 16.59
CA VAL A 202 -5.26 3.36 17.54
C VAL A 202 -5.70 4.59 16.76
N GLY A 203 -6.90 5.08 17.04
CA GLY A 203 -7.37 6.39 16.58
C GLY A 203 -6.95 7.49 17.55
N LEU A 204 -6.48 8.62 17.01
CA LEU A 204 -6.18 9.85 17.77
C LEU A 204 -7.07 11.01 17.33
#